data_AF-A0A0L6USE6-F1
#
_entry.id   AF-A0A0L6USE6-F1
#
_cell.length_a   1.000
_cell.length_b   1.000
_cell.length_c   1.000
_cell.angle_alpha   90.00
_cell.angle_beta   90.00
_cell.angle_gamma   90.00
#
_symmetry.space_group_name_H-M   'P 1'
#
loop_
_entity.id
_entity.type
_entity.pdbx_description
1 polymer ?
#
loop_
_entity_poly.entity_id
_entity_poly.type
_entity_poly.pdbx_seq_one_letter_code
_entity_poly.pdbx_strand_id
1 'polypeptide(L)' 'MCNNTGTLWLHKIIVYQYKSKSETILIDVQNIFKGTKVKDVENLLLGYHAYVGYPFLWEAKVTAKLEILSK' A
#
# COMPACT_ATOMS: atom_id res chain seq x y z
N MET A 1 -6.92 -2.39 12.49
CA MET A 1 -5.45 -2.30 12.67
C MET A 1 -4.81 -3.31 11.74
N CYS A 2 -3.87 -2.87 10.89
CA CYS A 2 -3.15 -3.75 9.95
C CYS A 2 -1.88 -4.25 10.65
N ASN A 3 -1.65 -5.55 10.69
CA ASN A 3 -0.37 -6.10 11.19
C ASN A 3 0.67 -5.98 10.07
N ASN A 4 1.76 -5.27 10.35
CA ASN A 4 2.88 -5.12 9.42
C ASN A 4 4.09 -5.87 9.97
N THR A 5 4.85 -6.51 9.07
CA THR A 5 6.10 -7.18 9.42
C THR A 5 7.27 -6.42 8.79
N GLY A 6 8.29 -6.12 9.57
CA GLY A 6 9.53 -5.51 9.08
C GLY A 6 10.63 -6.56 8.91
N THR A 7 11.32 -6.56 7.77
CA THR A 7 12.51 -7.39 7.52
C THR A 7 13.68 -6.54 7.05
N LEU A 8 14.90 -6.86 7.50
CA LEU A 8 16.10 -6.24 6.98
C LEU A 8 16.48 -6.90 5.65
N TRP A 9 16.65 -6.09 4.61
CA TRP A 9 17.05 -6.61 3.32
C TRP A 9 17.90 -5.61 2.52
N LEU A 10 18.85 -6.14 1.74
CA LEU A 10 19.63 -5.36 0.79
C LEU A 10 18.75 -4.99 -0.42
N HIS A 11 18.05 -3.87 -0.31
CA HIS A 11 17.30 -3.30 -1.42
C HIS A 11 17.96 -1.99 -1.88
N LYS A 12 18.16 -1.82 -3.20
CA LYS A 12 18.82 -0.63 -3.78
C LYS A 12 17.87 0.56 -3.84
N ILE A 13 17.29 0.93 -2.70
CA ILE A 13 16.37 2.06 -2.58
C ILE A 13 17.14 3.36 -2.78
N ILE A 14 16.47 4.34 -3.38
CA ILE A 14 16.98 5.68 -3.62
C ILE A 14 16.21 6.61 -2.68
N VAL A 15 16.87 7.14 -1.65
CA VAL A 15 16.29 8.10 -0.71
C VAL A 15 16.75 9.54 -1.03
N TYR A 16 17.98 9.67 -1.56
CA TYR A 16 18.56 10.91 -2.06
C TYR A 16 18.91 10.76 -3.56
N GLN A 17 19.93 11.47 -4.05
CA GLN A 17 20.42 11.30 -5.43
C GLN A 17 21.24 10.01 -5.65
N TYR A 18 21.39 9.18 -4.61
CA TYR A 18 22.22 7.97 -4.65
C TYR A 18 21.47 6.75 -4.10
N LYS A 19 21.84 5.58 -4.61
CA LYS A 19 21.35 4.27 -4.13
C LYS A 19 22.00 3.92 -2.79
N SER A 20 21.20 3.41 -1.85
CA SER A 20 21.72 2.83 -0.61
C SER A 20 22.63 1.64 -0.92
N LYS A 21 23.74 1.52 -0.20
CA LYS A 21 24.64 0.36 -0.20
C LYS A 21 24.42 -0.57 1.00
N SER A 22 23.61 -0.13 1.97
CA SER A 22 23.34 -0.84 3.22
C SER A 22 21.96 -1.47 3.20
N GLU A 23 21.73 -2.41 4.13
CA GLU A 23 20.41 -2.99 4.36
C GLU A 23 19.39 -1.93 4.72
N THR A 24 18.16 -2.16 4.23
CA THR A 24 17.01 -1.30 4.42
C THR A 24 15.89 -2.11 5.03
N ILE A 25 15.11 -1.51 5.93
CA ILE A 25 13.93 -2.15 6.49
C ILE A 25 12.83 -2.15 5.42
N LEU A 26 12.46 -3.34 4.96
CA LEU A 26 11.32 -3.56 4.10
C LEU A 26 10.09 -3.80 5.00
N ILE A 27 9.04 -3.01 4.79
CA ILE A 27 7.78 -3.14 5.51
C ILE A 27 6.81 -3.88 4.61
N ASP A 28 6.47 -5.12 4.99
CA ASP A 28 5.42 -5.89 4.33
C ASP A 28 4.07 -5.52 4.94
N VAL A 29 3.14 -5.07 4.09
CA VAL A 29 1.81 -4.63 4.48
C VAL A 29 0.81 -5.70 4.08
N GLN A 30 0.17 -6.31 5.07
CA GLN A 30 -0.79 -7.37 4.83
C GLN A 30 -2.06 -6.84 4.14
N ASN A 31 -2.48 -7.49 3.06
CA ASN A 31 -3.75 -7.19 2.40
C ASN A 31 -4.93 -7.70 3.24
N ILE A 32 -5.59 -6.78 3.96
CA ILE A 32 -6.77 -7.06 4.78
C ILE A 32 -8.03 -7.42 3.98
N PHE A 33 -8.07 -7.12 2.67
CA PHE A 33 -9.16 -7.45 1.77
C PHE A 33 -8.93 -8.78 1.02
N LYS A 34 -7.91 -9.54 1.41
CA LYS A 34 -7.62 -10.84 0.80
C LYS A 34 -8.81 -11.78 0.99
N GLY A 35 -9.35 -12.28 -0.12
CA GLY A 35 -10.53 -13.16 -0.13
C GLY A 35 -11.87 -12.42 -0.24
N THR A 36 -11.90 -11.09 -0.12
CA THR A 36 -13.08 -10.28 -0.39
C THR A 36 -13.26 -10.12 -1.89
N LYS A 37 -14.51 -10.16 -2.39
CA LYS A 37 -14.75 -9.86 -3.80
C LYS A 37 -14.45 -8.40 -4.06
N VAL A 38 -13.82 -8.14 -5.20
CA VAL A 38 -13.45 -6.81 -5.65
C VAL A 38 -14.64 -5.83 -5.64
N LYS A 39 -15.82 -6.29 -6.05
CA LYS A 39 -17.06 -5.49 -6.05
C LYS A 39 -17.48 -5.03 -4.66
N ASP A 40 -17.25 -5.86 -3.64
CA ASP A 40 -17.64 -5.54 -2.26
C ASP A 40 -16.71 -4.45 -1.69
N VAL A 41 -15.43 -4.48 -2.05
CA VAL A 41 -14.45 -3.43 -1.70
C VAL A 41 -14.78 -2.12 -2.40
N GLU A 42 -15.21 -2.18 -3.66
CA GLU A 42 -15.64 -0.99 -4.40
C GLU A 42 -16.86 -0.35 -3.76
N ASN A 43 -17.90 -1.14 -3.44
CA ASN A 43 -19.09 -0.64 -2.76
C ASN A 43 -18.79 -0.03 -1.39
N LEU A 44 -17.76 -0.52 -0.71
CA LEU A 44 -17.33 -0.02 0.60
C LEU A 44 -16.58 1.33 0.50
N LEU A 45 -15.76 1.52 -0.54
CA LEU A 45 -14.81 2.62 -0.60
C LEU A 45 -15.19 3.72 -1.60
N LEU A 46 -15.85 3.38 -2.72
CA LEU A 46 -16.13 4.32 -3.80
C LEU A 46 -17.09 5.42 -3.32
N GLY A 47 -16.71 6.68 -3.54
CA GLY A 47 -17.48 7.84 -3.09
C GLY A 47 -17.30 8.21 -1.61
N TYR A 48 -16.69 7.34 -0.81
CA TYR A 48 -16.36 7.60 0.59
C TYR A 48 -14.95 8.15 0.77
N HIS A 49 -14.70 8.69 1.96
CA HIS A 49 -13.40 9.13 2.39
C HIS A 49 -12.59 7.97 2.97
N ALA A 50 -11.32 7.89 2.62
CA ALA A 50 -10.38 6.90 3.12
C ALA A 50 -9.03 7.56 3.48
N TYR A 51 -8.31 6.97 4.43
CA TYR A 51 -6.95 7.39 4.75
C TYR A 51 -5.95 6.70 3.81
N VAL A 52 -5.14 7.48 3.10
CA VAL A 52 -4.15 7.02 2.12
C VAL A 52 -2.77 7.64 2.41
N GLY A 53 -1.72 7.14 1.76
CA GLY A 53 -0.37 7.72 1.88
C GLY A 53 0.49 7.14 3.01
N TYR A 54 0.22 5.91 3.45
CA TYR A 54 1.04 5.23 4.47
C TYR A 54 2.55 5.35 4.13
N PRO A 55 3.41 5.75 5.09
CA PRO A 55 3.16 5.85 6.54
C PRO A 55 2.56 7.17 7.03
N PHE A 56 2.51 8.21 6.19
CA PHE A 56 2.00 9.54 6.56
C PHE A 56 0.57 9.71 6.05
N LEU A 57 -0.38 9.23 6.84
CA LEU A 57 -1.78 9.17 6.43
C LEU A 57 -2.40 10.55 6.26
N TRP A 58 -3.16 10.72 5.18
CA TRP A 58 -4.08 11.83 5.00
C TRP A 58 -5.42 11.33 4.45
N GLU A 59 -6.47 12.09 4.69
CA GLU A 59 -7.81 11.78 4.22
C GLU A 59 -7.97 12.15 2.74
N ALA A 60 -8.59 11.27 1.96
CA ALA A 60 -8.90 11.50 0.55
C ALA A 60 -10.22 10.84 0.15
N LYS A 61 -10.95 11.47 -0.77
CA LYS A 61 -12.17 10.87 -1.36
C LYS A 61 -11.78 9.90 -2.48
N VAL A 62 -12.29 8.68 -2.42
CA VAL A 62 -12.08 7.68 -3.48
C VAL A 62 -13.05 7.96 -4.64
N THR A 63 -12.52 8.35 -5.79
CA THR A 63 -13.33 8.75 -6.95
C THR A 63 -13.43 7.69 -8.03
N ALA A 64 -12.40 6.86 -8.16
CA ALA A 64 -12.33 5.84 -9.19
C ALA A 64 -11.41 4.70 -8.74
N LYS A 65 -11.57 3.55 -9.38
CA LYS A 65 -10.70 2.40 -9.25
C LYS A 65 -10.10 2.06 -10.61
N LEU A 66 -8.81 1.75 -10.61
CA LEU A 66 -8.14 1.14 -11.76
C LEU A 66 -7.92 -0.35 -11.47
N GLU A 67 -8.36 -1.21 -12.38
CA GLU A 67 -8.09 -2.65 -12.33
C GLU A 67 -7.28 -3.03 -13.57
N ILE A 68 -6.04 -3.48 -13.35
CA ILE A 68 -5.19 -3.99 -14.41
C ILE A 68 -5.30 -5.51 -14.34
N LEU A 69 -5.93 -6.12 -15.33
CA LEU A 69 -5.90 -7.58 -15.50
C LEU A 69 -4.47 -7.99 -15.86
N SER A 70 -3.71 -8.47 -14.87
CA SER A 70 -2.50 -9.26 -15.16
C SER A 70 -2.93 -10.56 -15.85
N LYS A 71 -2.49 -10.74 -17.09
CA LYS A 71 -2.58 -12.00 -17.84
C LYS A 71 -1.69 -13.06 -17.21
#